data_AF-A0A7Z9ZM88-F1
#
_entry.id   AF-A0A7Z9ZM88-F1
#
_cell.length_a   1.000
_cell.length_b   1.000
_cell.length_c   1.000
_cell.angle_alpha   90.00
_cell.angle_beta   90.00
_cell.angle_gamma   90.00
#
_symmetry.space_group_name_H-M   'P 1'
#
loop_
_entity.id
_entity.type
_entity.pdbx_description
1 polymer ?
#
loop_
_entity_poly.entity_id
_entity_poly.type
_entity_poly.pdbx_seq_one_letter_code
_entity_poly.pdbx_strand_id
1 'polypeptide(L)'
;ALWPAFIGLLPMVGGAMFSAPLVNQIGERLKIDGAHRTFVNYWFRHAWEYVFPLYPSFLLGAALLGISEHQATAALWPLFVTSIVGGVLFGLVGIRREAEHRPLKRNGLSLLARGGWPVALVLTLALVLHVDLLIALLAVTTLLVRVYRIPLGRGVTIAWQRIPWRTVVVIFGAMAFRQTLESTGAVHALSTALTAMHVPLWVLLFAVPFAAGLLTGLGTGAFSIGFPIVIPLLSHSPPAAGEVAWIWSGGFLGVMLSPMHLCLALTHDYFHARLGAVYRRLFPAVLLVGMVGCGLFFLSR
;
A
#
# COMPACT_ATOMS: atom_id res chain seq x y z
N ALA A 1 -2.01 13.15 -2.08
CA ALA A 1 -1.22 12.37 -3.04
C ALA A 1 0.27 12.36 -2.70
N LEU A 2 0.98 13.49 -2.77
CA LEU A 2 2.45 13.51 -2.61
C LEU A 2 2.94 12.97 -1.26
N TRP A 3 2.33 13.37 -0.13
CA TRP A 3 2.73 12.88 1.18
C TRP A 3 2.58 11.35 1.34
N PRO A 4 1.40 10.75 1.06
CA PRO A 4 1.28 9.29 1.03
C PRO A 4 2.26 8.60 0.09
N ALA A 5 2.46 9.12 -1.13
CA ALA A 5 3.39 8.53 -2.08
C ALA A 5 4.84 8.59 -1.60
N PHE A 6 5.25 9.68 -0.92
CA PHE A 6 6.58 9.79 -0.35
C PHE A 6 6.81 8.80 0.79
N ILE A 7 5.84 8.67 1.71
CA ILE A 7 5.88 7.65 2.77
C ILE A 7 5.81 6.23 2.17
N GLY A 8 5.15 6.07 1.04
CA GLY A 8 5.09 4.84 0.24
C GLY A 8 6.41 4.43 -0.42
N LEU A 9 7.51 5.15 -0.20
CA LEU A 9 8.84 4.65 -0.54
C LEU A 9 9.42 3.78 0.57
N LEU A 10 8.77 3.74 1.75
CA LEU A 10 9.16 2.85 2.83
C LEU A 10 8.37 1.53 2.81
N PRO A 11 9.07 0.39 2.68
CA PRO A 11 8.46 -0.91 2.95
C PRO A 11 8.23 -1.04 4.46
N MET A 12 7.02 -0.73 4.90
CA MET A 12 6.64 -0.88 6.30
C MET A 12 5.16 -1.23 6.46
N VAL A 13 4.86 -2.03 7.49
CA VAL A 13 3.50 -2.42 7.83
C VAL A 13 2.83 -1.27 8.59
N GLY A 14 1.63 -0.88 8.18
CA GLY A 14 0.85 0.17 8.86
C GLY A 14 1.36 1.60 8.68
N GLY A 15 2.30 1.85 7.75
CA GLY A 15 2.90 3.18 7.55
C GLY A 15 1.92 4.28 7.11
N ALA A 16 0.68 3.93 6.73
CA ALA A 16 -0.36 4.89 6.39
C ALA A 16 -0.74 5.84 7.53
N MET A 17 -0.45 5.46 8.79
CA MET A 17 -0.64 6.33 9.95
C MET A 17 0.32 7.52 9.98
N PHE A 18 1.49 7.43 9.34
CA PHE A 18 2.43 8.56 9.27
C PHE A 18 1.97 9.64 8.30
N SER A 19 1.34 9.24 7.18
CA SER A 19 0.78 10.17 6.19
C SER A 19 -0.62 10.65 6.55
N ALA A 20 -1.37 9.94 7.41
CA ALA A 20 -2.75 10.28 7.76
C ALA A 20 -2.92 11.70 8.36
N PRO A 21 -2.10 12.17 9.33
CA PRO A 21 -2.19 13.54 9.83
C PRO A 21 -1.94 14.61 8.76
N LEU A 22 -0.99 14.35 7.85
CA LEU A 22 -0.65 15.26 6.75
C LEU A 22 -1.80 15.36 5.73
N VAL A 23 -2.41 14.23 5.40
CA VAL A 23 -3.62 14.19 4.58
C VAL A 23 -4.79 14.84 5.31
N ASN A 24 -4.91 14.70 6.63
CA ASN A 24 -5.97 15.30 7.41
C ASN A 24 -5.92 16.83 7.36
N GLN A 25 -4.76 17.43 7.61
CA GLN A 25 -4.58 18.88 7.60
C GLN A 25 -4.97 19.51 6.26
N ILE A 26 -4.59 18.88 5.15
CA ILE A 26 -4.97 19.35 3.81
C ILE A 26 -6.45 19.06 3.53
N GLY A 27 -6.92 17.87 3.93
CA GLY A 27 -8.29 17.43 3.71
C GLY A 27 -9.33 18.29 4.42
N GLU A 28 -9.01 18.82 5.61
CA GLU A 28 -9.85 19.78 6.35
C GLU A 28 -10.00 21.10 5.60
N ARG A 29 -8.90 21.64 5.06
CA ARG A 29 -8.92 22.87 4.24
C ARG A 29 -9.76 22.68 2.98
N LEU A 30 -9.59 21.54 2.32
CA LEU A 30 -10.32 21.19 1.10
C LEU A 30 -11.74 20.67 1.36
N LYS A 31 -12.16 20.55 2.64
CA LYS A 31 -13.47 20.05 3.08
C LYS A 31 -13.86 18.70 2.45
N ILE A 32 -12.88 17.82 2.20
CA ILE A 32 -13.14 16.47 1.68
C ILE A 32 -13.49 15.51 2.82
N ASP A 33 -14.38 14.55 2.54
CA ASP A 33 -14.89 13.59 3.53
C ASP A 33 -13.82 12.56 3.97
N GLY A 34 -14.08 11.84 5.07
CA GLY A 34 -13.14 10.85 5.61
C GLY A 34 -12.89 9.67 4.68
N ALA A 35 -13.86 9.26 3.85
CA ALA A 35 -13.69 8.16 2.90
C ALA A 35 -12.78 8.56 1.74
N HIS A 36 -12.87 9.81 1.29
CA HIS A 36 -12.02 10.42 0.29
C HIS A 36 -10.58 10.56 0.80
N ARG A 37 -10.41 11.07 2.04
CA ARG A 37 -9.09 11.13 2.70
C ARG A 37 -8.49 9.73 2.86
N THR A 38 -9.31 8.76 3.24
CA THR A 38 -8.88 7.35 3.34
C THR A 38 -8.38 6.83 2.01
N PHE A 39 -9.15 7.00 0.93
CA PHE A 39 -8.73 6.59 -0.40
C PHE A 39 -7.40 7.24 -0.81
N VAL A 40 -7.27 8.57 -0.68
CA VAL A 40 -6.05 9.28 -1.07
C VAL A 40 -4.84 8.85 -0.25
N ASN A 41 -5.01 8.63 1.06
CA ASN A 41 -3.93 8.18 1.92
C ASN A 41 -3.52 6.74 1.62
N TYR A 42 -4.50 5.88 1.36
CA TYR A 42 -4.27 4.46 1.14
C TYR A 42 -3.70 4.18 -0.26
N TRP A 43 -4.35 4.67 -1.31
CA TRP A 43 -4.02 4.35 -2.69
C TRP A 43 -2.62 4.83 -3.08
N PHE A 44 -2.34 6.13 -2.89
CA PHE A 44 -1.07 6.71 -3.29
C PHE A 44 0.12 6.17 -2.49
N ARG A 45 -0.11 5.64 -1.28
CA ARG A 45 0.94 4.99 -0.49
C ARG A 45 1.44 3.70 -1.13
N HIS A 46 0.59 2.95 -1.82
CA HIS A 46 0.96 1.65 -2.39
C HIS A 46 1.33 1.77 -3.87
N ALA A 47 1.32 2.98 -4.43
CA ALA A 47 1.62 3.19 -5.85
C ALA A 47 3.02 2.67 -6.22
N TRP A 48 4.03 2.85 -5.36
CA TRP A 48 5.41 2.44 -5.66
C TRP A 48 5.65 0.92 -5.62
N GLU A 49 4.74 0.13 -5.03
CA GLU A 49 4.93 -1.32 -4.85
C GLU A 49 5.03 -2.09 -6.18
N TYR A 50 4.58 -1.49 -7.28
CA TYR A 50 4.72 -2.05 -8.62
C TYR A 50 6.14 -2.00 -9.18
N VAL A 51 6.97 -1.05 -8.76
CA VAL A 51 8.23 -0.72 -9.47
C VAL A 51 9.42 -0.49 -8.55
N PHE A 52 9.19 -0.45 -7.24
CA PHE A 52 10.24 -0.09 -6.29
C PHE A 52 10.89 -1.33 -5.67
N PRO A 53 12.17 -1.63 -6.00
CA PRO A 53 12.83 -2.90 -5.66
C PRO A 53 13.22 -3.04 -4.19
N LEU A 54 12.80 -2.11 -3.31
CA LEU A 54 12.96 -2.25 -1.87
C LEU A 54 11.76 -2.93 -1.20
N TYR A 55 10.67 -3.13 -1.93
CA TYR A 55 9.52 -3.84 -1.39
C TYR A 55 9.78 -5.35 -1.29
N PRO A 56 9.61 -5.97 -0.11
CA PRO A 56 9.84 -7.41 0.06
C PRO A 56 8.95 -8.27 -0.84
N SER A 57 7.69 -7.86 -1.03
CA SER A 57 6.78 -8.50 -1.98
C SER A 57 7.31 -8.40 -3.41
N PHE A 58 7.88 -7.26 -3.80
CA PHE A 58 8.42 -7.07 -5.14
C PHE A 58 9.59 -8.02 -5.42
N LEU A 59 10.58 -8.05 -4.51
CA LEU A 59 11.74 -8.93 -4.61
C LEU A 59 11.33 -10.41 -4.61
N LEU A 60 10.40 -10.78 -3.73
CA LEU A 60 9.89 -12.14 -3.67
C LEU A 60 9.18 -12.54 -4.96
N GLY A 61 8.33 -11.67 -5.51
CA GLY A 61 7.62 -11.93 -6.76
C GLY A 61 8.57 -12.14 -7.94
N ALA A 62 9.59 -11.29 -8.06
CA ALA A 62 10.62 -11.42 -9.10
C ALA A 62 11.40 -12.73 -8.95
N ALA A 63 11.85 -13.06 -7.73
CA ALA A 63 12.57 -14.30 -7.44
C ALA A 63 11.74 -15.56 -7.73
N LEU A 64 10.46 -15.59 -7.34
CA LEU A 64 9.57 -16.73 -7.59
C LEU A 64 9.28 -16.93 -9.08
N LEU A 65 9.17 -15.86 -9.85
CA LEU A 65 8.95 -15.93 -11.30
C LEU A 65 10.24 -16.16 -12.10
N GLY A 66 11.40 -16.20 -11.45
CA GLY A 66 12.70 -16.41 -12.09
C GLY A 66 13.10 -15.27 -13.03
N ILE A 67 12.66 -14.04 -12.73
CA ILE A 67 12.95 -12.84 -13.52
C ILE A 67 13.77 -11.84 -12.70
N SER A 68 14.57 -11.02 -13.40
CA SER A 68 15.26 -9.89 -12.77
C SER A 68 14.30 -8.79 -12.33
N GLU A 69 14.72 -7.96 -11.37
CA GLU A 69 13.99 -6.78 -10.90
C GLU A 69 13.73 -5.79 -12.03
N HIS A 70 14.67 -5.69 -12.99
CA HIS A 70 14.52 -4.86 -14.18
C HIS A 70 13.40 -5.37 -15.09
N GLN A 71 13.33 -6.68 -15.34
CA GLN A 71 12.25 -7.29 -16.12
C GLN A 71 10.90 -7.15 -15.42
N ALA A 72 10.85 -7.37 -14.10
CA ALA A 72 9.65 -7.15 -13.30
C ALA A 72 9.20 -5.69 -13.38
N THR A 73 10.12 -4.74 -13.19
CA THR A 73 9.83 -3.29 -13.29
C THR A 73 9.30 -2.93 -14.67
N ALA A 74 9.90 -3.44 -15.74
CA ALA A 74 9.46 -3.18 -17.11
C ALA A 74 8.05 -3.72 -17.37
N ALA A 75 7.76 -4.94 -16.90
CA ALA A 75 6.44 -5.55 -17.03
C ALA A 75 5.34 -4.81 -16.23
N LEU A 76 5.70 -4.28 -15.06
CA LEU A 76 4.76 -3.64 -14.12
C LEU A 76 4.66 -2.12 -14.30
N TRP A 77 5.55 -1.51 -15.08
CA TRP A 77 5.56 -0.07 -15.34
C TRP A 77 4.20 0.46 -15.85
N PRO A 78 3.49 -0.20 -16.79
CA PRO A 78 2.18 0.27 -17.21
C PRO A 78 1.14 0.24 -16.07
N LEU A 79 1.22 -0.73 -15.16
CA LEU A 79 0.34 -0.82 -13.99
C LEU A 79 0.66 0.28 -12.98
N PHE A 80 1.93 0.60 -12.77
CA PHE A 80 2.33 1.75 -11.96
C PHE A 80 1.73 3.06 -12.48
N VAL A 81 1.90 3.33 -13.78
CA VAL A 81 1.33 4.52 -14.42
C VAL A 81 -0.19 4.52 -14.28
N THR A 82 -0.83 3.37 -14.52
CA THR A 82 -2.29 3.21 -14.36
C THR A 82 -2.74 3.45 -12.93
N SER A 83 -1.97 3.02 -11.93
CA SER A 83 -2.24 3.27 -10.52
C SER A 83 -2.19 4.76 -10.20
N ILE A 84 -1.20 5.50 -10.71
CA ILE A 84 -1.12 6.95 -10.55
C ILE A 84 -2.32 7.63 -11.22
N VAL A 85 -2.62 7.27 -12.48
CA VAL A 85 -3.75 7.82 -13.24
C VAL A 85 -5.07 7.53 -12.53
N GLY A 86 -5.32 6.29 -12.12
CA GLY A 86 -6.53 5.90 -11.37
C GLY A 86 -6.65 6.64 -10.04
N GLY A 87 -5.55 6.82 -9.32
CA GLY A 87 -5.51 7.61 -8.10
C GLY A 87 -5.87 9.08 -8.32
N VAL A 88 -5.41 9.67 -9.44
CA VAL A 88 -5.77 11.04 -9.82
C VAL A 88 -7.24 11.13 -10.22
N LEU A 89 -7.68 10.26 -11.14
CA LEU A 89 -9.04 10.28 -11.68
C LEU A 89 -10.10 10.04 -10.61
N PHE A 90 -9.92 9.06 -9.74
CA PHE A 90 -10.91 8.68 -8.74
C PHE A 90 -10.68 9.33 -7.36
N GLY A 91 -9.49 9.90 -7.13
CA GLY A 91 -9.10 10.48 -5.84
C GLY A 91 -8.83 11.97 -5.81
N LEU A 92 -8.55 12.63 -6.93
CA LEU A 92 -8.20 14.05 -6.94
C LEU A 92 -9.11 14.89 -7.84
N VAL A 93 -9.64 14.31 -8.93
CA VAL A 93 -10.62 14.98 -9.78
C VAL A 93 -11.88 15.30 -8.97
N GLY A 94 -12.43 16.50 -9.17
CA GLY A 94 -13.62 16.97 -8.48
C GLY A 94 -13.38 17.58 -7.09
N ILE A 95 -12.15 17.53 -6.57
CA ILE A 95 -11.79 18.33 -5.39
C ILE A 95 -11.83 19.81 -5.78
N ARG A 96 -12.75 20.57 -5.15
CA ARG A 96 -12.83 22.01 -5.33
C ARG A 96 -11.49 22.64 -4.98
N ARG A 97 -10.84 23.26 -5.97
CA ARG A 97 -9.68 24.12 -5.73
C ARG A 97 -10.14 25.28 -4.83
N GLU A 98 -9.35 25.59 -3.81
CA GLU A 98 -9.49 26.86 -3.11
C GLU A 98 -9.45 27.99 -4.15
N ALA A 99 -10.48 28.82 -4.18
CA ALA A 99 -10.55 30.00 -5.04
C ALA A 99 -9.51 31.06 -4.63
N GLU A 100 -8.93 30.96 -3.43
CA GLU A 100 -7.77 31.76 -3.05
C GLU A 100 -6.49 31.16 -3.61
N HIS A 101 -6.11 31.58 -4.82
CA HIS A 101 -4.70 31.63 -5.18
C HIS A 101 -3.99 32.64 -4.27
N ARG A 102 -3.66 32.25 -3.03
CA ARG A 102 -2.42 32.76 -2.46
C ARG A 102 -1.32 32.06 -3.23
N PRO A 103 -0.46 32.77 -3.98
CA PRO A 103 0.69 32.12 -4.61
C PRO A 103 1.38 31.31 -3.52
N LEU A 104 1.85 30.10 -3.85
CA LEU A 104 2.80 29.38 -3.01
C LEU A 104 3.96 30.35 -2.76
N LYS A 105 3.89 31.13 -1.67
CA LYS A 105 4.99 31.98 -1.24
C LYS A 105 6.19 31.05 -1.16
N ARG A 106 7.38 31.55 -1.50
CA ARG A 106 8.68 30.88 -1.37
C ARG A 106 8.88 30.11 -0.04
N ASN A 107 8.02 30.38 0.96
CA ASN A 107 7.88 29.71 2.24
C ASN A 107 7.13 28.36 2.24
N GLY A 108 6.48 27.93 1.16
CA GLY A 108 5.80 26.63 1.07
C GLY A 108 6.78 25.48 1.16
N LEU A 109 7.88 25.55 0.39
CA LEU A 109 9.00 24.60 0.50
C LEU A 109 9.71 24.70 1.87
N SER A 110 9.83 25.88 2.47
CA SER A 110 10.48 26.01 3.77
C SER A 110 9.63 25.47 4.93
N LEU A 111 8.29 25.56 4.84
CA LEU A 111 7.37 24.84 5.74
C LEU A 111 7.43 23.33 5.51
N LEU A 112 7.47 22.90 4.24
CA LEU A 112 7.59 21.48 3.87
C LEU A 112 8.89 20.89 4.42
N ALA A 113 10.01 21.60 4.30
CA ALA A 113 11.30 21.21 4.84
C ALA A 113 11.28 21.22 6.38
N ARG A 114 10.72 22.25 7.02
CA ARG A 114 10.64 22.33 8.50
C ARG A 114 9.76 21.25 9.14
N GLY A 115 8.67 20.86 8.49
CA GLY A 115 7.80 19.79 8.99
C GLY A 115 8.21 18.39 8.54
N GLY A 116 8.83 18.28 7.37
CA GLY A 116 9.17 17.02 6.72
C GLY A 116 10.57 16.49 7.01
N TRP A 117 11.50 17.31 7.52
CA TRP A 117 12.87 16.86 7.79
C TRP A 117 12.99 15.68 8.76
N PRO A 118 12.16 15.51 9.83
CA PRO A 118 12.30 14.36 10.70
C PRO A 118 11.90 13.08 9.98
N VAL A 119 10.84 13.15 9.16
CA VAL A 119 10.42 12.04 8.30
C VAL A 119 11.54 11.73 7.32
N ALA A 120 12.05 12.73 6.58
CA ALA A 120 13.15 12.56 5.64
C ALA A 120 14.41 11.98 6.32
N LEU A 121 14.70 12.36 7.56
CA LEU A 121 15.82 11.81 8.33
C LEU A 121 15.62 10.34 8.68
N VAL A 122 14.40 9.94 9.10
CA VAL A 122 14.06 8.52 9.29
C VAL A 122 14.26 7.77 7.97
N LEU A 123 13.81 8.34 6.85
CA LEU A 123 13.98 7.74 5.52
C LEU A 123 15.45 7.57 5.16
N THR A 124 16.28 8.59 5.35
CA THR A 124 17.71 8.52 5.04
C THR A 124 18.41 7.49 5.92
N LEU A 125 18.10 7.46 7.22
CA LEU A 125 18.66 6.46 8.14
C LEU A 125 18.27 5.04 7.72
N ALA A 126 16.99 4.81 7.40
CA ALA A 126 16.49 3.48 7.06
C ALA A 126 16.92 3.00 5.67
N LEU A 127 16.90 3.87 4.66
CA LEU A 127 17.09 3.49 3.26
C LEU A 127 18.54 3.67 2.77
N VAL A 128 19.25 4.70 3.23
CA VAL A 128 20.62 5.00 2.77
C VAL A 128 21.65 4.39 3.73
N LEU A 129 21.39 4.48 5.03
CA LEU A 129 22.30 3.97 6.05
C LEU A 129 21.91 2.57 6.56
N HIS A 130 20.84 1.98 6.02
CA HIS A 130 20.34 0.65 6.37
C HIS A 130 20.12 0.42 7.88
N VAL A 131 19.81 1.49 8.62
CA VAL A 131 19.46 1.40 10.03
C VAL A 131 18.06 0.80 10.15
N ASP A 132 17.87 -0.13 11.09
CA ASP A 132 16.54 -0.68 11.38
C ASP A 132 15.51 0.45 11.61
N LEU A 133 14.33 0.32 11.01
CA LEU A 133 13.33 1.39 11.01
C LEU A 133 12.87 1.75 12.42
N LEU A 134 12.77 0.77 13.34
CA LEU A 134 12.41 1.03 14.73
C LEU A 134 13.52 1.83 15.42
N ILE A 135 14.78 1.46 15.20
CA ILE A 135 15.94 2.22 15.72
C ILE A 135 15.95 3.64 15.16
N ALA A 136 15.74 3.80 13.84
CA ALA A 136 15.67 5.12 13.20
C ALA A 136 14.53 5.97 13.78
N LEU A 137 13.35 5.38 13.98
CA LEU A 137 12.20 6.07 14.57
C LEU A 137 12.50 6.51 16.00
N LEU A 138 13.07 5.63 16.83
CA LEU A 138 13.43 5.92 18.22
C LEU A 138 14.52 7.00 18.30
N ALA A 139 15.53 6.92 17.45
CA ALA A 139 16.62 7.90 17.38
C ALA A 139 16.10 9.29 16.99
N VAL A 140 15.30 9.38 15.92
CA VAL A 140 14.73 10.66 15.46
C VAL A 140 13.72 11.19 16.47
N THR A 141 12.88 10.34 17.07
CA THR A 141 11.94 10.77 18.12
C THR A 141 12.68 11.30 19.34
N THR A 142 13.75 10.63 19.79
CA THR A 142 14.60 11.09 20.90
C THR A 142 15.29 12.41 20.55
N LEU A 143 15.79 12.55 19.33
CA LEU A 143 16.36 13.79 18.82
C LEU A 143 15.33 14.93 18.86
N LEU A 144 14.10 14.69 18.40
CA LEU A 144 13.03 15.69 18.45
C LEU A 144 12.69 16.08 19.89
N VAL A 145 12.57 15.12 20.80
CA VAL A 145 12.31 15.39 22.24
C VAL A 145 13.41 16.29 22.82
N ARG A 146 14.68 16.04 22.48
CA ARG A 146 15.82 16.87 22.91
C ARG A 146 15.82 18.25 22.26
N VAL A 147 15.61 18.34 20.94
CA VAL A 147 15.59 19.60 20.18
C VAL A 147 14.44 20.50 20.65
N TYR A 148 13.24 19.94 20.87
CA TYR A 148 12.08 20.68 21.34
C TYR A 148 12.00 20.80 22.87
N ARG A 149 13.02 20.32 23.60
CA ARG A 149 13.14 20.38 25.07
C ARG A 149 11.86 19.95 25.79
N ILE A 150 11.24 18.85 25.35
CA ILE A 150 10.00 18.36 25.94
C ILE A 150 10.35 17.72 27.30
N PRO A 151 9.78 18.18 28.42
CA PRO A 151 10.08 17.61 29.73
C PRO A 151 9.59 16.16 29.80
N LEU A 152 10.42 15.27 30.36
CA LEU A 152 10.18 13.82 30.41
C LEU A 152 8.78 13.45 30.92
N GLY A 153 8.32 14.14 31.98
CA GLY A 153 6.96 13.96 32.50
C GLY A 153 5.87 14.22 31.46
N ARG A 154 5.94 15.34 30.70
CA ARG A 154 4.99 15.60 29.62
C ARG A 154 5.17 14.65 28.44
N GLY A 155 6.39 14.24 28.13
CA GLY A 155 6.66 13.30 27.05
C GLY A 155 5.93 11.96 27.27
N VAL A 156 6.03 11.40 28.47
CA VAL A 156 5.33 10.17 28.85
C VAL A 156 3.82 10.38 28.88
N THR A 157 3.33 11.50 29.43
CA THR A 157 1.91 11.82 29.42
C THR A 157 1.34 11.94 28.01
N ILE A 158 2.04 12.63 27.10
CA ILE A 158 1.64 12.75 25.69
C ILE A 158 1.64 11.39 25.03
N ALA A 159 2.68 10.57 25.24
CA ALA A 159 2.76 9.24 24.66
C ALA A 159 1.58 8.37 25.09
N TRP A 160 1.27 8.31 26.40
CA TRP A 160 0.22 7.44 26.94
C TRP A 160 -1.20 7.94 26.65
N GLN A 161 -1.44 9.24 26.76
CA GLN A 161 -2.78 9.82 26.53
C GLN A 161 -3.17 9.89 25.06
N ARG A 162 -2.19 9.81 24.14
CA ARG A 162 -2.45 9.87 22.69
C ARG A 162 -2.46 8.51 22.01
N ILE A 163 -2.31 7.40 22.74
CA ILE A 163 -2.46 6.06 22.15
C ILE A 163 -3.92 5.87 21.72
N PRO A 164 -4.19 5.66 20.42
CA PRO A 164 -5.53 5.35 19.97
C PRO A 164 -5.81 3.87 20.26
N TRP A 165 -6.28 3.54 21.47
CA TRP A 165 -6.53 2.16 21.92
C TRP A 165 -7.42 1.36 20.97
N ARG A 166 -8.41 2.02 20.35
CA ARG A 166 -9.24 1.42 19.31
C ARG A 166 -8.41 0.91 18.13
N THR A 167 -7.49 1.73 17.64
CA THR A 167 -6.57 1.38 16.56
C THR A 167 -5.64 0.23 16.96
N VAL A 168 -5.17 0.20 18.21
CA VAL A 168 -4.37 -0.93 18.74
C VAL A 168 -5.15 -2.24 18.68
N VAL A 169 -6.42 -2.23 19.12
CA VAL A 169 -7.31 -3.41 19.03
C VAL A 169 -7.53 -3.83 17.58
N VAL A 170 -7.71 -2.87 16.66
CA VAL A 170 -7.84 -3.15 15.21
C VAL A 170 -6.59 -3.82 14.66
N ILE A 171 -5.39 -3.35 15.03
CA ILE A 171 -4.12 -3.97 14.63
C ILE A 171 -4.07 -5.41 15.12
N PHE A 172 -4.27 -5.63 16.42
CA PHE A 172 -4.18 -6.96 17.02
C PHE A 172 -5.20 -7.93 16.41
N GLY A 173 -6.45 -7.47 16.26
CA GLY A 173 -7.52 -8.26 15.66
C GLY A 173 -7.22 -8.64 14.20
N ALA A 174 -6.78 -7.69 13.38
CA ALA A 174 -6.42 -7.95 11.99
C ALA A 174 -5.24 -8.93 11.87
N MET A 175 -4.21 -8.77 12.72
CA MET A 175 -3.06 -9.67 12.73
C MET A 175 -3.41 -11.08 13.22
N ALA A 176 -4.24 -11.20 14.26
CA ALA A 176 -4.68 -12.49 14.78
C ALA A 176 -5.55 -13.24 13.77
N PHE A 177 -6.53 -12.57 13.15
CA PHE A 177 -7.37 -13.16 12.12
C PHE A 177 -6.56 -13.63 10.91
N ARG A 178 -5.63 -12.79 10.43
CA ARG A 178 -4.68 -13.17 9.39
C ARG A 178 -3.89 -14.42 9.78
N GLN A 179 -3.32 -14.47 10.98
CA GLN A 179 -2.54 -15.61 11.45
C GLN A 179 -3.37 -16.88 11.47
N THR A 180 -4.65 -16.81 11.88
CA THR A 180 -5.56 -17.97 11.83
C THR A 180 -5.80 -18.45 10.40
N LEU A 181 -5.99 -17.55 9.43
CA LEU A 181 -6.16 -17.94 8.02
C LEU A 181 -4.92 -18.61 7.45
N GLU A 182 -3.72 -18.12 7.80
CA GLU A 182 -2.44 -18.68 7.37
C GLU A 182 -2.18 -20.04 8.05
N SER A 183 -2.37 -20.15 9.38
CA SER A 183 -2.05 -21.35 10.14
C SER A 183 -2.99 -22.53 9.86
N THR A 184 -4.24 -22.25 9.49
CA THR A 184 -5.23 -23.29 9.14
C THR A 184 -5.03 -23.84 7.73
N GLY A 185 -4.17 -23.22 6.91
CA GLY A 185 -4.03 -23.57 5.49
C GLY A 185 -5.26 -23.20 4.66
N ALA A 186 -6.21 -22.42 5.20
CA ALA A 186 -7.44 -22.04 4.50
C ALA A 186 -7.14 -21.30 3.18
N VAL A 187 -6.11 -20.46 3.17
CA VAL A 187 -5.67 -19.73 1.96
C VAL A 187 -5.17 -20.69 0.88
N HIS A 188 -4.39 -21.70 1.27
CA HIS A 188 -3.91 -22.72 0.34
C HIS A 188 -5.07 -23.60 -0.16
N ALA A 189 -5.93 -24.08 0.73
CA ALA A 189 -7.09 -24.89 0.39
C ALA A 189 -8.03 -24.19 -0.61
N LEU A 190 -8.32 -22.90 -0.41
CA LEU A 190 -9.11 -22.12 -1.37
C LEU A 190 -8.42 -21.99 -2.72
N SER A 191 -7.11 -21.71 -2.71
CA SER A 191 -6.33 -21.60 -3.95
C SER A 191 -6.32 -22.92 -4.74
N THR A 192 -6.17 -24.06 -4.06
CA THR A 192 -6.27 -25.39 -4.67
C THR A 192 -7.69 -25.70 -5.16
N ALA A 193 -8.73 -25.34 -4.40
CA ALA A 193 -10.11 -25.52 -4.83
C ALA A 193 -10.42 -24.73 -6.11
N LEU A 194 -9.89 -23.51 -6.25
CA LEU A 194 -10.02 -22.72 -7.48
C LEU A 194 -9.36 -23.42 -8.67
N THR A 195 -8.19 -24.03 -8.51
CA THR A 195 -7.54 -24.80 -9.58
C THR A 195 -8.26 -26.09 -9.96
N ALA A 196 -9.04 -26.68 -9.04
CA ALA A 196 -9.87 -27.84 -9.33
C ALA A 196 -11.14 -27.48 -10.13
N MET A 197 -11.51 -26.20 -10.18
CA MET A 197 -12.55 -25.74 -11.07
C MET A 197 -12.00 -25.70 -12.51
N HIS A 198 -12.76 -26.21 -13.47
CA HIS A 198 -12.42 -26.19 -14.90
C HIS A 198 -12.57 -24.78 -15.52
N VAL A 199 -12.01 -23.76 -14.87
CA VAL A 199 -12.03 -22.36 -15.34
C VAL A 199 -10.86 -22.09 -16.30
N PRO A 200 -10.99 -21.08 -17.19
CA PRO A 200 -9.93 -20.71 -18.11
C PRO A 200 -8.64 -20.33 -17.38
N LEU A 201 -7.48 -20.70 -17.95
CA LEU A 201 -6.16 -20.46 -17.36
C LEU A 201 -5.95 -19.00 -16.94
N TRP A 202 -6.31 -18.03 -17.77
CA TRP A 202 -6.15 -16.62 -17.46
C TRP A 202 -6.93 -16.20 -16.20
N VAL A 203 -8.09 -16.83 -15.92
CA VAL A 203 -8.83 -16.58 -14.67
C VAL A 203 -8.04 -17.10 -13.48
N LEU A 204 -7.45 -18.29 -13.58
CA LEU A 204 -6.65 -18.89 -12.50
C LEU A 204 -5.41 -18.05 -12.17
N LEU A 205 -4.70 -17.59 -13.21
CA LEU A 205 -3.50 -16.76 -13.07
C LEU A 205 -3.76 -15.49 -12.22
N PHE A 206 -4.98 -14.96 -12.26
CA PHE A 206 -5.38 -13.81 -11.45
C PHE A 206 -6.03 -14.21 -10.12
N ALA A 207 -7.02 -15.11 -10.17
CA ALA A 207 -7.91 -15.40 -9.05
C ALA A 207 -7.17 -16.05 -7.88
N VAL A 208 -6.16 -16.88 -8.15
CA VAL A 208 -5.40 -17.57 -7.10
C VAL A 208 -4.54 -16.57 -6.29
N PRO A 209 -3.64 -15.78 -6.90
CA PRO A 209 -2.94 -14.72 -6.18
C PRO A 209 -3.90 -13.70 -5.55
N PHE A 210 -5.00 -13.35 -6.22
CA PHE A 210 -6.02 -12.45 -5.70
C PHE A 210 -6.66 -12.96 -4.42
N ALA A 211 -7.06 -14.23 -4.38
CA ALA A 211 -7.63 -14.85 -3.18
C ALA A 211 -6.60 -14.85 -2.03
N ALA A 212 -5.35 -15.20 -2.32
CA ALA A 212 -4.27 -15.15 -1.33
C ALA A 212 -4.04 -13.74 -0.78
N GLY A 213 -4.00 -12.72 -1.64
CA GLY A 213 -3.86 -11.33 -1.25
C GLY A 213 -5.07 -10.79 -0.48
N LEU A 214 -6.28 -11.15 -0.89
CA LEU A 214 -7.52 -10.73 -0.25
C LEU A 214 -7.65 -11.28 1.17
N LEU A 215 -7.32 -12.55 1.36
CA LEU A 215 -7.41 -13.22 2.66
C LEU A 215 -6.31 -12.77 3.63
N THR A 216 -5.07 -12.64 3.14
CA THR A 216 -3.93 -12.29 4.00
C THR A 216 -3.79 -10.79 4.23
N GLY A 217 -4.19 -9.96 3.26
CA GLY A 217 -3.91 -8.53 3.25
C GLY A 217 -2.42 -8.18 3.13
N LEU A 218 -1.56 -9.12 2.70
CA LEU A 218 -0.13 -8.91 2.55
C LEU A 218 0.35 -9.24 1.13
N GLY A 219 1.18 -8.36 0.56
CA GLY A 219 1.83 -8.62 -0.74
C GLY A 219 2.71 -9.86 -0.72
N THR A 220 3.50 -10.06 0.34
CA THR A 220 4.34 -11.26 0.49
C THR A 220 3.51 -12.53 0.60
N GLY A 221 2.38 -12.51 1.32
CA GLY A 221 1.46 -13.65 1.43
C GLY A 221 0.73 -13.94 0.11
N ALA A 222 0.32 -12.89 -0.60
CA ALA A 222 -0.28 -13.03 -1.93
C ALA A 222 0.65 -13.78 -2.89
N PHE A 223 1.94 -13.45 -2.88
CA PHE A 223 2.89 -14.01 -3.83
C PHE A 223 3.48 -15.34 -3.36
N SER A 224 3.82 -15.50 -2.08
CA SER A 224 4.37 -16.75 -1.55
C SER A 224 3.38 -17.92 -1.61
N ILE A 225 2.09 -17.64 -1.50
CA ILE A 225 1.03 -18.66 -1.58
C ILE A 225 0.51 -18.76 -3.02
N GLY A 226 0.23 -17.62 -3.65
CA GLY A 226 -0.42 -17.59 -4.95
C GLY A 226 0.48 -18.02 -6.09
N PHE A 227 1.74 -17.54 -6.13
CA PHE A 227 2.62 -17.77 -7.28
C PHE A 227 3.01 -19.24 -7.45
N PRO A 228 3.42 -19.98 -6.41
CA PRO A 228 3.77 -21.40 -6.56
C PRO A 228 2.65 -22.28 -7.14
N ILE A 229 1.40 -21.88 -6.97
CA ILE A 229 0.24 -22.59 -7.50
C ILE A 229 0.04 -22.29 -9.00
N VAL A 230 0.28 -21.05 -9.42
CA VAL A 230 0.06 -20.64 -10.82
C VAL A 230 1.30 -20.81 -11.71
N ILE A 231 2.51 -20.82 -11.15
CA ILE A 231 3.77 -20.98 -11.91
C ILE A 231 3.77 -22.26 -12.76
N PRO A 232 3.39 -23.45 -12.23
CA PRO A 232 3.34 -24.67 -13.04
C PRO A 232 2.31 -24.64 -14.19
N LEU A 233 1.39 -23.68 -14.17
CA LEU A 233 0.35 -23.51 -15.19
C LEU A 233 0.80 -22.59 -16.34
N LEU A 234 1.95 -21.94 -16.21
CA LEU A 234 2.51 -21.07 -17.24
C LEU A 234 3.13 -21.90 -18.37
N SER A 235 2.96 -21.43 -19.60
CA SER A 235 3.49 -22.14 -20.78
C SER A 235 4.97 -21.87 -21.04
N HIS A 236 5.54 -20.82 -20.42
CA HIS A 236 6.92 -20.39 -20.62
C HIS A 236 7.61 -20.05 -19.28
N SER A 237 8.91 -20.35 -19.23
CA SER A 237 9.81 -19.99 -18.14
C SER A 237 11.08 -19.37 -18.73
N PRO A 238 11.33 -18.05 -18.57
CA PRO A 238 10.53 -17.08 -17.80
C PRO A 238 9.19 -16.72 -18.49
N PRO A 239 8.17 -16.29 -17.72
CA PRO A 239 6.88 -15.86 -18.25
C PRO A 239 6.98 -14.59 -19.09
N ALA A 240 6.03 -14.43 -20.02
CA ALA A 240 5.92 -13.21 -20.81
C ALA A 240 5.54 -12.00 -19.93
N ALA A 241 5.92 -10.79 -20.35
CA ALA A 241 5.67 -9.58 -19.57
C ALA A 241 4.19 -9.34 -19.22
N GLY A 242 3.27 -9.70 -20.13
CA GLY A 242 1.83 -9.61 -19.85
C GLY A 242 1.33 -10.66 -18.85
N GLU A 243 1.91 -11.86 -18.82
CA GLU A 243 1.63 -12.88 -17.80
C GLU A 243 2.12 -12.42 -16.42
N VAL A 244 3.34 -11.87 -16.36
CA VAL A 244 3.89 -11.25 -15.14
C VAL A 244 2.94 -10.17 -14.64
N ALA A 245 2.56 -9.21 -15.50
CA ALA A 245 1.66 -8.12 -15.13
C ALA A 245 0.31 -8.62 -14.60
N TRP A 246 -0.25 -9.67 -15.20
CA TRP A 246 -1.56 -10.20 -14.84
C TRP A 246 -1.59 -10.95 -13.51
N ILE A 247 -0.61 -11.84 -13.30
CA ILE A 247 -0.46 -12.61 -12.05
C ILE A 247 -0.20 -11.64 -10.88
N TRP A 248 0.67 -10.66 -11.09
CA TRP A 248 1.00 -9.65 -10.09
C TRP A 248 -0.19 -8.74 -9.78
N SER A 249 -0.98 -8.38 -10.79
CA SER A 249 -2.23 -7.63 -10.63
C SER A 249 -3.21 -8.39 -9.74
N GLY A 250 -3.36 -9.70 -9.94
CA GLY A 250 -4.19 -10.54 -9.08
C GLY A 250 -3.81 -10.38 -7.62
N GLY A 251 -2.55 -10.67 -7.28
CA GLY A 251 -2.07 -10.60 -5.90
C GLY A 251 -2.17 -9.21 -5.30
N PHE A 252 -1.71 -8.19 -6.03
CA PHE A 252 -1.71 -6.82 -5.54
C PHE A 252 -3.13 -6.25 -5.36
N LEU A 253 -4.03 -6.48 -6.32
CA LEU A 253 -5.42 -5.99 -6.20
C LEU A 253 -6.20 -6.72 -5.12
N GLY A 254 -5.90 -8.01 -4.88
CA GLY A 254 -6.40 -8.75 -3.72
C GLY A 254 -5.99 -8.08 -2.40
N VAL A 255 -4.71 -7.74 -2.27
CA VAL A 255 -4.20 -7.00 -1.09
C VAL A 255 -4.87 -5.65 -0.95
N MET A 256 -5.02 -4.91 -2.06
CA MET A 256 -5.65 -3.58 -2.04
C MET A 256 -7.11 -3.62 -1.61
N LEU A 257 -7.85 -4.69 -1.94
CA LEU A 257 -9.24 -4.87 -1.55
C LEU A 257 -9.41 -5.58 -0.19
N SER A 258 -8.32 -6.01 0.46
CA SER A 258 -8.42 -6.75 1.71
C SER A 258 -8.79 -5.84 2.89
N PRO A 259 -9.88 -6.11 3.63
CA PRO A 259 -10.17 -5.40 4.86
C PRO A 259 -9.13 -5.69 5.96
N MET A 260 -8.37 -6.79 5.82
CA MET A 260 -7.29 -7.17 6.74
C MET A 260 -5.98 -6.44 6.45
N HIS A 261 -5.89 -5.77 5.29
CA HIS A 261 -4.72 -4.99 4.98
C HIS A 261 -4.57 -3.83 5.97
N LEU A 262 -3.48 -3.84 6.73
CA LEU A 262 -3.33 -2.98 7.90
C LEU A 262 -3.41 -1.49 7.56
N CYS A 263 -2.88 -1.07 6.40
CA CYS A 263 -2.95 0.34 6.03
C CYS A 263 -4.37 0.81 5.74
N LEU A 264 -5.25 -0.05 5.20
CA LEU A 264 -6.66 0.26 5.00
C LEU A 264 -7.41 0.26 6.33
N ALA A 265 -7.16 -0.76 7.16
CA ALA A 265 -7.74 -0.90 8.49
C ALA A 265 -7.44 0.33 9.38
N LEU A 266 -6.18 0.74 9.43
CA LEU A 266 -5.73 1.90 10.20
C LEU A 266 -6.25 3.22 9.65
N THR A 267 -6.21 3.39 8.33
CA THR A 267 -6.56 4.66 7.70
C THR A 267 -8.06 4.96 7.84
N HIS A 268 -8.93 3.97 7.61
CA HIS A 268 -10.37 4.20 7.75
C HIS A 268 -10.75 4.44 9.22
N ASP A 269 -10.06 3.79 10.16
CA ASP A 269 -10.25 4.01 11.60
C ASP A 269 -9.86 5.44 11.99
N TYR A 270 -8.68 5.90 11.53
CA TYR A 270 -8.18 7.25 11.77
C TYR A 270 -9.11 8.34 11.23
N PHE A 271 -9.62 8.20 10.00
CA PHE A 271 -10.52 9.18 9.39
C PHE A 271 -12.00 8.95 9.73
N HIS A 272 -12.30 7.97 10.60
CA HIS A 272 -13.66 7.56 10.95
C HIS A 272 -14.57 7.32 9.73
N ALA A 273 -13.99 6.73 8.68
CA ALA A 273 -14.65 6.51 7.41
C ALA A 273 -15.41 5.18 7.40
N ARG A 274 -16.63 5.20 6.83
CA ARG A 274 -17.38 3.97 6.57
C ARG A 274 -16.71 3.17 5.45
N LEU A 275 -16.37 1.91 5.71
CA LEU A 275 -15.70 1.03 4.74
C LEU A 275 -16.43 0.97 3.39
N GLY A 276 -17.76 0.84 3.36
CA GLY A 276 -18.51 0.81 2.10
C GLY A 276 -18.33 2.09 1.24
N ALA A 277 -18.19 3.25 1.88
CA ALA A 277 -17.92 4.51 1.17
C ALA A 277 -16.47 4.60 0.66
N VAL A 278 -15.53 3.94 1.35
CA VAL A 278 -14.13 3.79 0.90
C VAL A 278 -14.08 2.85 -0.30
N TYR A 279 -14.72 1.68 -0.22
CA TYR A 279 -14.74 0.69 -1.31
C TYR A 279 -15.38 1.23 -2.59
N ARG A 280 -16.44 2.05 -2.48
CA ARG A 280 -17.04 2.72 -3.64
C ARG A 280 -16.06 3.63 -4.40
N ARG A 281 -15.03 4.17 -3.72
CA ARG A 281 -13.95 4.95 -4.35
C ARG A 281 -12.78 4.07 -4.78
N LEU A 282 -12.52 3.00 -4.03
CA LEU A 282 -11.41 2.09 -4.29
C LEU A 282 -11.65 1.20 -5.51
N PHE A 283 -12.86 0.67 -5.64
CA PHE A 283 -13.22 -0.32 -6.66
C PHE A 283 -13.02 0.17 -8.10
N PRO A 284 -13.40 1.40 -8.50
CA PRO A 284 -13.12 1.90 -9.85
C PRO A 284 -11.62 1.96 -10.18
N ALA A 285 -10.78 2.36 -9.20
CA ALA A 285 -9.34 2.43 -9.40
C ALA A 285 -8.72 1.03 -9.52
N VAL A 286 -9.18 0.09 -8.70
CA VAL A 286 -8.79 -1.33 -8.78
C VAL A 286 -9.20 -1.94 -10.13
N LEU A 287 -10.44 -1.69 -10.56
CA LEU A 287 -10.96 -2.18 -11.83
C LEU A 287 -10.15 -1.62 -13.01
N LEU A 288 -9.78 -0.34 -12.98
CA LEU A 288 -8.94 0.27 -14.02
C LEU A 288 -7.59 -0.45 -14.14
N VAL A 289 -6.90 -0.70 -13.01
CA VAL A 289 -5.64 -1.45 -13.03
C VAL A 289 -5.84 -2.87 -13.53
N GLY A 290 -6.90 -3.55 -13.07
CA GLY A 290 -7.23 -4.91 -13.52
C GLY A 290 -7.51 -4.99 -15.03
N MET A 291 -8.24 -4.01 -15.59
CA MET A 291 -8.50 -3.94 -17.03
C MET A 291 -7.21 -3.74 -17.84
N VAL A 292 -6.30 -2.87 -17.38
CA VAL A 292 -5.01 -2.69 -18.04
C VAL A 292 -4.16 -3.95 -17.94
N GLY A 293 -4.08 -4.59 -16.77
CA GLY A 293 -3.37 -5.86 -16.60
C GLY A 293 -3.91 -6.97 -17.50
N CYS A 294 -5.23 -7.07 -17.62
CA CYS A 294 -5.91 -8.00 -18.53
C CYS A 294 -5.57 -7.69 -19.99
N GLY A 295 -5.60 -6.41 -20.39
CA GLY A 295 -5.20 -5.98 -21.72
C GLY A 295 -3.76 -6.34 -22.05
N LEU A 296 -2.82 -6.11 -21.13
CA LEU A 296 -1.40 -6.48 -21.31
C LEU A 296 -1.23 -7.99 -21.51
N PHE A 297 -1.97 -8.82 -20.76
CA PHE A 297 -1.95 -10.26 -20.92
C PHE A 297 -2.36 -10.68 -22.34
N PHE A 298 -3.50 -10.21 -22.82
CA PHE A 298 -4.01 -10.58 -24.15
C PHE A 298 -3.22 -9.99 -25.31
N LEU A 299 -2.54 -8.85 -25.12
CA LEU A 299 -1.66 -8.26 -26.13
C LEU A 299 -0.30 -8.98 -26.23
N SER A 300 0.08 -9.72 -25.20
CA SER A 300 1.36 -10.44 -25.13
C SER A 300 1.29 -11.90 -25.60
N ARG A 301 0.11 -12.37 -26.01
CA ARG A 301 -0.16 -13.69 -26.58
C ARG A 301 -0.30 -13.61 -28.09
#